data_AF-A0A7H4MUT4-F1
#
_entry.id   AF-A0A7H4MUT4-F1
#
_cell.length_a   1.000
_cell.length_b   1.000
_cell.length_c   1.000
_cell.angle_alpha   90.00
_cell.angle_beta   90.00
_cell.angle_gamma   90.00
#
_symmetry.space_group_name_H-M   'P 1'
#
loop_
_entity.id
_entity.type
_entity.pdbx_description
1 polymer ?
#
loop_
_entity_poly.entity_id
_entity_poly.type
_entity_poly.pdbx_seq_one_letter_code
_entity_poly.pdbx_strand_id
1 'polypeptide(L)'
;MLFNAKEAGQCVGATLRSSVVGFFVGILPGAGATIASAITYMTEKKLSGNSATFGKGDIRGVAAPEAANNASACGSFIPMLTLGVPAPGPPR
;
A
#
# COMPACT_ATOMS: atom_id res chain seq x y z
N MET A 1 -4.56 12.32 -23.34
CA MET A 1 -3.39 11.42 -23.20
C MET A 1 -2.41 12.07 -22.23
N LEU A 2 -2.45 12.00 -20.90
CA LEU A 2 -3.14 11.27 -19.81
C LEU A 2 -2.19 10.50 -18.87
N PHE A 3 -0.89 10.41 -19.15
CA PHE A 3 0.13 9.97 -18.19
C PHE A 3 1.49 10.53 -18.60
N ASN A 4 2.07 11.41 -17.79
CA ASN A 4 3.44 11.88 -18.01
C ASN A 4 4.42 10.80 -17.51
N ALA A 5 5.43 10.41 -18.30
CA ALA A 5 6.42 9.41 -17.89
C ALA A 5 7.13 9.80 -16.56
N LYS A 6 7.20 11.09 -16.28
CA LYS A 6 7.72 11.64 -15.02
C LYS A 6 6.78 11.40 -13.83
N GLU A 7 5.46 11.45 -14.04
CA GLU A 7 4.46 11.08 -13.03
C GLU A 7 4.36 9.57 -12.83
N ALA A 8 4.51 8.79 -13.91
CA ALA A 8 4.61 7.34 -13.81
C ALA A 8 5.85 6.92 -13.00
N GLY A 9 7.00 7.55 -13.22
CA GLY A 9 8.20 7.33 -12.40
C GLY A 9 8.01 7.69 -10.92
N GLN A 10 7.28 8.76 -10.62
CA GLN A 10 6.95 9.16 -9.25
C GLN A 10 5.93 8.22 -8.59
N CYS A 11 4.89 7.78 -9.33
CA CYS A 11 3.95 6.77 -8.87
C CYS A 11 4.65 5.43 -8.64
N VAL A 12 5.53 5.00 -9.54
CA VAL A 12 6.30 3.75 -9.39
C VAL A 12 7.16 3.78 -8.13
N GLY A 13 7.80 4.92 -7.83
CA GLY A 13 8.53 5.11 -6.57
C GLY A 13 7.62 5.00 -5.33
N ALA A 14 6.44 5.64 -5.36
CA ALA A 14 5.46 5.56 -4.29
C ALA A 14 4.91 4.13 -4.12
N THR A 15 4.52 3.47 -5.22
CA THR A 15 4.04 2.08 -5.28
C THR A 15 5.09 1.12 -4.72
N LEU A 16 6.34 1.18 -5.18
CA LEU A 16 7.42 0.32 -4.68
C LEU A 16 7.62 0.47 -3.18
N ARG A 17 7.69 1.71 -2.69
CA ARG A 17 7.85 1.97 -1.25
C ARG A 17 6.65 1.48 -0.45
N SER A 18 5.45 1.69 -0.96
CA SER A 18 4.19 1.25 -0.35
C SER A 18 4.08 -0.27 -0.33
N SER A 19 4.55 -0.95 -1.38
CA SER A 19 4.60 -2.40 -1.45
C SER A 19 5.58 -2.99 -0.43
N VAL A 20 6.75 -2.39 -0.22
CA VAL A 20 7.68 -2.85 0.83
C VAL A 20 7.03 -2.71 2.21
N VAL A 21 6.41 -1.56 2.50
CA VAL A 21 5.69 -1.35 3.76
C VAL A 21 4.54 -2.35 3.91
N GLY A 22 3.73 -2.54 2.87
CA GLY A 22 2.61 -3.48 2.86
C GLY A 22 3.03 -4.92 3.04
N PHE A 23 4.14 -5.34 2.45
CA PHE A 23 4.69 -6.69 2.60
C PHE A 23 5.12 -6.96 4.05
N PHE A 24 5.91 -6.08 4.67
CA PHE A 24 6.32 -6.25 6.06
C PHE A 24 5.15 -6.22 7.04
N VAL A 25 4.20 -5.33 6.80
CA VAL A 25 2.97 -5.26 7.61
C VAL A 25 2.08 -6.49 7.36
N GLY A 26 2.12 -7.09 6.18
CA GLY A 26 1.40 -8.33 5.84
C GLY A 26 2.00 -9.59 6.45
N ILE A 27 3.30 -9.60 6.76
CA ILE A 27 3.94 -10.68 7.54
C ILE A 27 3.40 -10.70 8.98
N LEU A 28 2.95 -9.56 9.51
CA LEU A 28 2.36 -9.49 10.84
C LEU A 28 0.93 -10.07 10.82
N PRO A 29 0.66 -11.16 11.56
CA PRO A 29 -0.69 -11.68 11.71
C PRO A 29 -1.52 -10.68 12.54
N GLY A 30 -2.71 -10.31 12.09
CA GLY A 30 -3.63 -9.53 12.94
C GLY A 30 -4.47 -8.46 12.24
N ALA A 31 -3.91 -7.70 11.30
CA ALA A 31 -4.61 -6.58 10.64
C ALA A 31 -3.78 -5.94 9.50
N GLY A 32 -2.89 -6.70 8.86
CA GLY A 32 -1.81 -6.13 8.05
C GLY A 32 -2.30 -5.22 6.90
N ALA A 33 -3.26 -5.69 6.11
CA ALA A 33 -3.72 -4.97 4.92
C ALA A 33 -4.36 -3.60 5.22
N THR A 34 -5.23 -3.52 6.23
CA THR A 34 -5.93 -2.28 6.60
C THR A 34 -4.96 -1.24 7.16
N ILE A 35 -4.04 -1.67 8.04
CA ILE A 35 -3.03 -0.80 8.63
C ILE A 35 -2.02 -0.35 7.56
N ALA A 36 -1.59 -1.26 6.68
CA ALA A 36 -0.71 -0.95 5.57
C ALA A 36 -1.30 0.15 4.68
N SER A 37 -2.54 -0.03 4.21
CA SER A 37 -3.24 0.95 3.36
C SER A 37 -3.42 2.30 4.04
N ALA A 38 -3.77 2.32 5.33
CA ALA A 38 -3.89 3.56 6.10
C ALA A 38 -2.55 4.30 6.24
N ILE A 39 -1.47 3.57 6.56
CA ILE A 39 -0.12 4.14 6.70
C ILE A 39 0.38 4.67 5.36
N THR A 40 0.24 3.92 4.26
CA THR A 40 0.73 4.35 2.95
C THR A 40 -0.07 5.52 2.41
N TYR A 41 -1.38 5.56 2.67
CA TYR A 41 -2.21 6.73 2.36
C TYR A 41 -1.76 7.99 3.12
N MET A 42 -1.56 7.88 4.44
CA MET A 42 -1.07 9.01 5.25
C MET A 42 0.33 9.44 4.85
N THR A 43 1.19 8.47 4.50
CA THR A 43 2.58 8.71 4.09
C THR A 43 2.63 9.44 2.76
N GLU A 44 1.84 9.02 1.77
CA GLU A 44 1.76 9.74 0.48
C GLU A 44 1.06 11.09 0.61
N LYS A 45 0.04 11.19 1.47
CA LYS A 45 -0.57 12.49 1.78
C LYS A 45 0.44 13.47 2.39
N LYS A 46 1.33 12.99 3.27
CA LYS A 46 2.43 13.79 3.86
C LYS A 46 3.51 14.12 2.82
N LEU A 47 3.92 13.15 2.01
CA LEU A 47 5.00 13.31 1.04
C LEU A 47 4.60 14.23 -0.13
N SER A 48 3.33 14.20 -0.53
CA SER A 48 2.82 15.05 -1.60
C SER A 48 2.90 16.54 -1.24
N GLY A 49 2.93 16.91 0.05
CA GLY A 49 3.01 18.30 0.55
C GLY A 49 1.79 19.17 0.20
N ASN A 50 1.03 18.78 -0.83
CA ASN A 50 -0.09 19.48 -1.43
C ASN A 50 -1.31 18.54 -1.35
N SER A 51 -1.93 18.47 -0.16
CA SER A 51 -3.15 17.70 0.09
C SER A 51 -4.35 18.13 -0.78
N ALA A 52 -4.22 19.20 -1.58
CA ALA A 52 -5.30 19.75 -2.40
C ALA A 52 -5.61 18.94 -3.68
N THR A 53 -4.71 18.07 -4.15
CA THR A 53 -4.93 17.22 -5.34
C THR A 53 -5.37 15.79 -4.99
N PHE A 54 -5.12 15.32 -3.77
CA PHE A 54 -5.58 14.01 -3.28
C PHE A 54 -7.11 13.98 -3.26
N GLY A 55 -7.72 13.08 -4.06
CA GLY A 55 -9.18 13.02 -4.25
C GLY A 55 -9.74 13.89 -5.38
N LYS A 56 -8.90 14.68 -6.07
CA LYS A 56 -9.25 15.51 -7.23
C LYS A 56 -8.68 14.99 -8.57
N GLY A 57 -8.18 13.76 -8.58
CA GLY A 57 -7.55 13.13 -9.75
C GLY A 57 -6.10 12.68 -9.54
N ASP A 58 -5.53 12.85 -8.34
CA ASP A 58 -4.17 12.38 -8.03
C ASP A 58 -4.13 10.85 -7.85
N ILE A 59 -3.54 10.16 -8.81
CA ILE A 59 -3.43 8.70 -8.85
C ILE A 59 -2.58 8.15 -7.70
N ARG A 60 -1.65 8.93 -7.13
CA ARG A 60 -0.80 8.45 -6.02
C ARG A 60 -1.61 8.14 -4.78
N GLY A 61 -2.74 8.84 -4.58
CA GLY A 61 -3.64 8.63 -3.45
C GLY A 61 -4.39 7.30 -3.45
N VAL A 62 -4.49 6.62 -4.60
CA VAL A 62 -5.05 5.26 -4.70
C VAL A 62 -3.97 4.23 -5.02
N ALA A 63 -2.97 4.58 -5.84
CA ALA A 63 -1.91 3.65 -6.25
C ALA A 63 -1.05 3.19 -5.08
N ALA A 64 -0.78 4.03 -4.08
CA ALA A 64 -0.01 3.65 -2.90
C ALA A 64 -0.75 2.66 -1.97
N PRO A 65 -1.98 2.96 -1.47
CA PRO A 65 -2.72 1.99 -0.67
C PRO A 65 -3.06 0.70 -1.42
N GLU A 66 -3.38 0.75 -2.72
CA GLU A 66 -3.63 -0.47 -3.51
C GLU A 66 -2.37 -1.34 -3.63
N ALA A 67 -1.21 -0.72 -3.86
CA ALA A 67 0.07 -1.42 -3.92
C ALA A 67 0.46 -2.03 -2.56
N ALA A 68 0.15 -1.35 -1.46
CA ALA A 68 0.38 -1.83 -0.11
C ALA A 68 -0.54 -3.00 0.24
N ASN A 69 -1.82 -2.91 -0.11
CA ASN A 69 -2.80 -3.98 0.08
C ASN A 69 -2.40 -5.25 -0.68
N ASN A 70 -2.05 -5.11 -1.96
CA ASN A 70 -1.62 -6.24 -2.77
C ASN A 70 -0.32 -6.88 -2.22
N ALA A 71 0.65 -6.06 -1.81
CA ALA A 71 1.88 -6.57 -1.21
C ALA A 71 1.65 -7.22 0.17
N SER A 72 0.68 -6.73 0.95
CA SER A 72 0.28 -7.37 2.20
C SER A 72 -0.34 -8.73 1.98
N ALA A 73 -1.10 -8.92 0.90
CA ALA A 73 -1.62 -10.23 0.52
C ALA A 73 -0.49 -11.21 0.15
N CYS A 74 0.58 -10.73 -0.50
CA CYS A 74 1.78 -11.54 -0.71
C CYS A 74 2.51 -11.84 0.61
N GLY A 75 2.59 -10.87 1.52
CA GLY A 75 3.26 -11.01 2.82
C GLY A 75 2.58 -12.00 3.76
N SER A 76 1.25 -12.13 3.70
CA SER A 76 0.49 -13.04 4.56
C SER A 76 0.73 -14.52 4.25
N PHE A 77 1.23 -14.85 3.05
CA PHE A 77 1.65 -16.21 2.72
C PHE A 77 2.87 -16.65 3.52
N ILE A 78 3.71 -15.73 3.99
CA ILE A 78 4.92 -16.08 4.74
C ILE A 78 4.57 -16.74 6.08
N PRO A 79 3.80 -16.13 6.99
CA PRO A 79 3.38 -16.81 8.23
C PRO A 79 2.49 -18.02 7.95
N MET A 80 1.68 -18.00 6.88
CA MET A 80 0.88 -19.16 6.49
C MET A 80 1.75 -20.37 6.10
N LEU A 81 2.78 -20.17 5.26
CA LEU A 81 3.66 -21.23 4.79
C LEU A 81 4.72 -21.64 5.82
N THR A 82 5.18 -20.71 6.66
CA THR A 82 6.26 -20.97 7.63
C THR A 82 5.74 -21.46 8.98
N LEU A 83 4.60 -20.94 9.45
CA LEU A 83 4.04 -21.25 10.77
C LEU A 83 2.70 -22.01 10.69
N GLY A 84 2.10 -22.15 9.51
CA GLY A 84 0.76 -22.75 9.36
C GLY A 84 -0.37 -21.88 9.90
N VAL A 85 -0.08 -20.64 10.33
CA VAL A 85 -1.04 -19.72 10.94
C VAL A 85 -1.50 -18.73 9.87
N PRO A 86 -2.77 -18.81 9.41
CA PRO A 86 -3.29 -17.89 8.41
C PRO A 86 -3.39 -16.47 8.99
N ALA A 87 -3.17 -15.47 8.13
CA ALA A 87 -3.49 -14.10 8.51
C ALA A 87 -5.02 -13.97 8.74
N PRO A 88 -5.47 -13.37 9.85
CA PRO A 88 -6.88 -13.14 10.09
C PRO A 88 -7.45 -12.25 8.99
N GLY A 89 -8.53 -12.71 8.35
CA GLY A 89 -9.23 -11.98 7.30
C GLY A 89 -9.88 -10.69 7.81
N PRO A 90 -10.23 -9.75 6.92
CA PRO A 90 -10.89 -8.51 7.32
C PRO A 90 -12.19 -8.79 8.07
N PRO A 91 -12.52 -7.99 9.11
CA PRO A 91 -13.77 -8.15 9.85
C PRO A 91 -14.94 -7.87 8.92
N ARG A 92 -15.87 -8.82 8.82
CA ARG A 92 -17.18 -8.61 8.20
C ARG A 92 -18.04 -7.69 9.06
#